data_AF-A0A1Y3WYR5-F1
#
_entry.id   AF-A0A1Y3WYR5-F1
#
_cell.length_a   1.000
_cell.length_b   1.000
_cell.length_c   1.000
_cell.angle_alpha   90.00
_cell.angle_beta   90.00
_cell.angle_gamma   90.00
#
_symmetry.space_group_name_H-M   'P 1'
#
loop_
_entity.id
_entity.type
_entity.pdbx_description
1 polymer ?
#
loop_
_entity_poly.entity_id
_entity_poly.type
_entity_poly.pdbx_seq_one_letter_code
_entity_poly.pdbx_strand_id
1 'polypeptide(L)'
;MKNLLLTSLSLLGLLLATESTSAQKRIVINSEPANAEVFINGMPTNQKTPTMIKTPGGKSFTVTFKKKGYEDGKLLVVKQKQFDGKKAYPSELSCRLTPTPYTQDPTIPEGAAKERVSRDTPGQTSLEQTIIRWAIDSDPQGARVFYRVLSSVPAEVKNTNETYLMTTPYEETRAFNILGLTYENARNVQIEIKVMKSGYEAQVKRFNVRQALDQQEISSFFMLVPKDEE
;
A
#
# COMPACT_ATOMS: atom_id res chain seq x y z
N MET A 1 -69.28 57.26 -34.06
CA MET A 1 -68.17 57.91 -33.36
C MET A 1 -66.97 56.95 -33.42
N LYS A 2 -66.19 56.94 -34.50
CA LYS A 2 -64.83 57.51 -34.61
C LYS A 2 -63.94 57.21 -33.39
N ASN A 3 -63.07 56.21 -33.45
CA ASN A 3 -61.68 56.42 -33.89
C ASN A 3 -60.90 55.10 -34.13
N LEU A 4 -60.06 55.20 -35.16
CA LEU A 4 -59.04 54.30 -35.68
C LEU A 4 -57.80 54.29 -34.75
N LEU A 5 -57.07 53.17 -34.63
CA LEU A 5 -55.62 53.15 -34.89
C LEU A 5 -55.10 51.71 -35.08
N LEU A 6 -54.21 51.56 -36.06
CA LEU A 6 -53.62 50.34 -36.63
C LEU A 6 -52.27 49.94 -35.96
N THR A 7 -51.75 48.79 -36.39
CA THR A 7 -50.34 48.28 -36.36
C THR A 7 -49.97 47.38 -35.15
N SER A 8 -49.24 46.26 -35.27
CA SER A 8 -48.54 45.58 -36.37
C SER A 8 -48.28 44.10 -36.03
N LEU A 9 -48.16 43.30 -37.09
CA LEU A 9 -47.76 41.89 -37.19
C LEU A 9 -46.29 41.65 -36.76
N SER A 10 -45.99 40.56 -36.06
CA SER A 10 -44.65 39.95 -36.05
C SER A 10 -44.73 38.45 -35.81
N LEU A 11 -44.54 37.70 -36.89
CA LEU A 11 -44.37 36.26 -36.95
C LEU A 11 -42.91 35.95 -36.59
N LEU A 12 -42.63 35.51 -35.36
CA LEU A 12 -41.30 35.05 -34.97
C LEU A 12 -41.23 33.53 -35.09
N GLY A 13 -40.75 33.06 -36.23
CA GLY A 13 -40.40 31.66 -36.46
C GLY A 13 -39.36 31.23 -35.44
N LEU A 14 -39.69 30.20 -34.66
CA LEU A 14 -38.78 29.54 -33.75
C LEU A 14 -37.74 28.76 -34.58
N LEU A 15 -36.65 29.43 -34.95
CA LEU A 15 -35.49 28.78 -35.51
C LEU A 15 -34.87 27.95 -34.39
N LEU A 16 -35.10 26.63 -34.42
CA LEU A 16 -34.30 25.67 -33.67
C LEU A 16 -32.85 25.82 -34.15
N ALA A 17 -32.05 26.57 -33.40
CA ALA A 17 -30.62 26.58 -33.56
C ALA A 17 -30.13 25.16 -33.27
N THR A 18 -29.88 24.39 -34.34
CA THR A 18 -29.05 23.20 -34.23
C THR A 18 -27.65 23.68 -33.93
N GLU A 19 -27.30 23.76 -32.64
CA GLU A 19 -25.91 23.86 -32.24
C GLU A 19 -25.22 22.56 -32.66
N SER A 20 -24.59 22.61 -33.83
CA SER A 20 -23.56 21.67 -34.23
C SER A 20 -22.33 21.93 -33.36
N THR A 21 -22.34 21.41 -32.13
CA THR A 21 -21.18 21.38 -31.26
C THR A 21 -20.43 20.06 -31.46
N SER A 22 -19.40 20.11 -32.31
CA SER A 22 -18.28 19.17 -32.24
C SER A 22 -17.58 19.36 -30.89
N ALA A 23 -17.97 18.61 -29.86
CA ALA A 23 -17.49 18.80 -28.49
C ALA A 23 -17.06 17.48 -27.81
N GLN A 24 -15.75 17.37 -27.67
CA GLN A 24 -14.91 16.42 -26.92
C GLN A 24 -15.63 15.59 -25.83
N LYS A 25 -16.09 14.36 -26.17
CA LYS A 25 -16.71 13.42 -25.22
C LYS A 25 -15.68 12.94 -24.20
N ARG A 26 -15.82 13.37 -22.94
CA ARG A 26 -15.09 12.81 -21.80
C ARG A 26 -15.80 11.56 -21.29
N ILE A 27 -15.06 10.64 -20.67
CA ILE A 27 -15.61 9.42 -20.06
C ILE A 27 -15.29 9.45 -18.57
N VAL A 28 -16.30 9.14 -17.76
CA VAL A 28 -16.15 8.92 -16.32
C VAL A 28 -15.60 7.52 -16.09
N ILE A 29 -14.54 7.40 -15.30
CA ILE A 29 -13.87 6.14 -14.99
C ILE A 29 -13.91 5.91 -13.48
N ASN A 30 -14.61 4.85 -13.10
CA ASN A 30 -14.87 4.42 -11.73
C ASN A 30 -14.26 3.04 -11.46
N SER A 31 -13.88 2.78 -10.20
CA SER A 31 -13.53 1.44 -9.76
C SER A 31 -14.01 1.14 -8.34
N GLU A 32 -14.19 -0.14 -8.06
CA GLU A 32 -14.48 -0.66 -6.72
C GLU A 32 -13.40 -1.69 -6.32
N PRO A 33 -12.58 -1.41 -5.30
CA PRO A 33 -12.52 -0.17 -4.52
C PRO A 33 -12.03 1.05 -5.33
N ALA A 34 -12.31 2.25 -4.82
CA ALA A 34 -11.86 3.51 -5.39
C ALA A 34 -10.33 3.70 -5.27
N ASN A 35 -9.80 4.77 -5.86
CA ASN A 35 -8.39 5.15 -5.81
C ASN A 35 -7.45 4.15 -6.50
N ALA A 36 -7.86 3.61 -7.64
CA ALA A 36 -7.04 2.80 -8.53
C ALA A 36 -6.39 3.68 -9.61
N GLU A 37 -5.13 3.43 -9.95
CA GLU A 37 -4.40 4.12 -11.02
C GLU A 37 -4.96 3.73 -12.39
N VAL A 38 -5.13 4.71 -13.27
CA VAL A 38 -5.74 4.52 -14.59
C VAL A 38 -4.67 4.63 -15.68
N PHE A 39 -4.65 3.65 -16.60
CA PHE A 39 -3.81 3.64 -17.79
C PHE A 39 -4.68 3.52 -19.03
N ILE A 40 -4.29 4.19 -20.11
CA ILE A 40 -4.99 4.17 -21.40
C ILE A 40 -4.04 3.67 -22.47
N ASN A 41 -4.40 2.55 -23.11
CA ASN A 41 -3.55 1.84 -24.07
C ASN A 41 -2.15 1.56 -23.49
N GLY A 42 -2.07 1.23 -22.20
CA GLY A 42 -0.81 0.99 -21.49
C GLY A 42 -0.07 2.25 -21.01
N MET A 43 -0.48 3.45 -21.43
CA MET A 43 0.16 4.71 -21.02
C MET A 43 -0.43 5.21 -19.69
N PRO A 44 0.40 5.60 -18.70
CA PRO A 44 -0.09 6.13 -17.43
C PRO A 44 -0.81 7.46 -17.65
N THR A 45 -1.97 7.63 -17.01
CA THR A 45 -2.69 8.91 -17.03
C THR A 45 -2.32 9.81 -15.85
N ASN A 46 -1.58 9.28 -14.87
CA ASN A 46 -1.31 9.90 -13.57
C ASN A 46 -2.57 10.32 -12.79
N GLN A 47 -3.72 9.72 -13.10
CA GLN A 47 -5.00 9.95 -12.43
C GLN A 47 -5.44 8.67 -11.72
N LYS A 48 -6.24 8.82 -10.67
CA LYS A 48 -6.82 7.73 -9.90
C LYS A 48 -8.34 7.78 -9.94
N THR A 49 -9.02 6.64 -9.84
CA THR A 49 -10.48 6.56 -9.84
C THR A 49 -11.08 7.14 -8.54
N PRO A 50 -12.25 7.79 -8.60
CA PRO A 50 -12.99 8.18 -9.80
C PRO A 50 -12.31 9.34 -10.55
N THR A 51 -12.26 9.29 -11.89
CA THR A 51 -11.69 10.37 -12.73
C THR A 51 -12.39 10.53 -14.09
N MET A 52 -12.17 11.66 -14.77
CA MET A 52 -12.69 11.95 -16.10
C MET A 52 -11.58 12.08 -17.13
N ILE A 53 -11.51 11.13 -18.08
CA ILE A 53 -10.52 11.16 -19.16
C ILE A 53 -11.12 11.67 -20.47
N LYS A 54 -10.28 12.22 -21.34
CA LYS A 54 -10.66 12.49 -22.73
C LYS A 54 -10.70 11.16 -23.49
N THR A 55 -11.71 10.93 -24.32
CA THR A 55 -11.73 9.75 -25.20
C THR A 55 -10.50 9.75 -26.10
N PRO A 56 -9.68 8.68 -26.10
CA PRO A 56 -8.71 8.52 -27.17
C PRO A 56 -9.46 8.34 -28.49
N GLY A 57 -8.93 8.92 -29.57
CA GLY A 57 -9.46 8.71 -30.91
C GLY A 57 -9.34 7.24 -31.33
N GLY A 58 -10.16 6.82 -32.31
CA GLY A 58 -10.08 5.48 -32.89
C GLY A 58 -11.38 4.66 -32.83
N LYS A 59 -11.24 3.35 -33.02
CA LYS A 59 -12.33 2.36 -32.98
C LYS A 59 -12.53 1.78 -31.57
N SER A 60 -11.42 1.55 -30.86
CA SER A 60 -11.38 0.98 -29.51
C SER A 60 -10.15 1.47 -28.76
N PHE A 61 -10.16 1.30 -27.43
CA PHE A 61 -8.99 1.51 -26.58
C PHE A 61 -9.12 0.63 -25.32
N THR A 62 -7.99 0.38 -24.65
CA THR A 62 -7.96 -0.39 -23.41
C THR A 62 -7.80 0.55 -22.23
N VAL A 63 -8.62 0.35 -21.20
CA VAL A 63 -8.43 0.96 -19.88
C VAL A 63 -7.88 -0.11 -18.94
N THR A 64 -6.72 0.16 -18.34
CA THR A 64 -6.16 -0.70 -17.29
C THR A 64 -6.26 0.03 -15.95
N PHE A 65 -6.73 -0.68 -14.94
CA PHE A 65 -6.87 -0.23 -13.55
C PHE A 65 -5.85 -0.97 -12.71
N LYS A 66 -4.98 -0.24 -12.00
CA LYS A 66 -4.00 -0.83 -11.10
C LYS A 66 -4.23 -0.36 -9.67
N LYS A 67 -4.28 -1.29 -8.73
CA LYS A 67 -4.36 -0.98 -7.31
C LYS A 67 -3.56 -2.02 -6.53
N LYS A 68 -2.72 -1.56 -5.61
CA LYS A 68 -1.96 -2.45 -4.72
C LYS A 68 -2.91 -3.41 -3.98
N GLY A 69 -2.62 -4.71 -4.04
CA GLY A 69 -3.43 -5.78 -3.43
C GLY A 69 -4.61 -6.28 -4.28
N TYR A 70 -4.70 -5.86 -5.53
CA TYR A 70 -5.74 -6.25 -6.48
C TYR A 70 -5.11 -6.67 -7.81
N GLU A 71 -5.78 -7.57 -8.51
CA GLU A 71 -5.42 -7.93 -9.88
C GLU A 71 -5.63 -6.74 -10.81
N ASP A 72 -4.82 -6.65 -11.87
CA ASP A 72 -4.97 -5.61 -12.89
C ASP A 72 -6.31 -5.76 -13.61
N GLY A 73 -7.25 -4.83 -13.37
CA GLY A 73 -8.49 -4.77 -14.12
C GLY A 73 -8.24 -4.26 -15.53
N LYS A 74 -8.78 -4.91 -16.56
CA LYS A 74 -8.65 -4.48 -17.97
C LYS A 74 -10.00 -4.46 -18.65
N LEU A 75 -10.36 -3.31 -19.22
CA LEU A 75 -11.57 -3.13 -20.02
C LEU A 75 -11.22 -2.73 -21.45
N LEU A 76 -11.70 -3.50 -22.43
CA LEU A 76 -11.68 -3.10 -23.83
C LEU A 76 -12.92 -2.24 -24.10
N VAL A 77 -12.70 -0.98 -24.46
CA VAL A 77 -13.77 -0.01 -24.69
C VAL A 77 -13.98 0.17 -26.19
N VAL A 78 -15.20 -0.07 -26.65
CA VAL A 78 -15.60 0.05 -28.06
C VAL A 78 -16.76 1.04 -28.19
N LYS A 79 -16.92 1.63 -29.39
CA LYS A 79 -18.10 2.47 -29.67
C LYS A 79 -19.34 1.59 -29.77
N GLN A 80 -20.40 1.95 -29.04
CA GLN A 80 -21.70 1.30 -29.05
C GLN A 80 -22.72 2.12 -29.82
N LYS A 81 -23.72 1.45 -30.40
CA LYS A 81 -24.83 2.13 -31.08
C LYS A 81 -25.72 2.78 -30.03
N GLN A 82 -25.85 4.09 -30.09
CA GLN A 82 -26.75 4.86 -29.24
C GLN A 82 -28.17 4.81 -29.81
N PHE A 83 -29.13 5.23 -28.99
CA PHE A 83 -30.55 5.28 -29.36
C PHE A 83 -30.82 6.13 -30.62
N ASP A 84 -30.02 7.18 -30.83
CA ASP A 84 -30.04 8.03 -32.03
C ASP A 84 -29.44 7.38 -33.29
N GLY A 85 -29.05 6.11 -33.20
CA GLY A 85 -28.42 5.35 -34.28
C GLY A 85 -26.92 5.62 -34.48
N LYS A 86 -26.33 6.62 -33.82
CA LYS A 86 -24.90 6.97 -33.93
C LYS A 86 -24.06 6.06 -33.05
N LYS A 87 -22.81 5.83 -33.45
CA LYS A 87 -21.85 5.07 -32.63
C LYS A 87 -21.02 6.02 -31.76
N ALA A 88 -21.04 5.81 -30.45
CA ALA A 88 -20.22 6.56 -29.50
C ALA A 88 -19.66 5.66 -28.40
N TYR A 89 -18.59 6.11 -27.75
CA TYR A 89 -18.12 5.44 -26.54
C TYR A 89 -19.14 5.58 -25.40
N PRO A 90 -19.16 4.63 -24.44
CA PRO A 90 -19.96 4.77 -23.23
C PRO A 90 -19.52 6.02 -22.45
N SER A 91 -20.46 6.70 -21.82
CA SER A 91 -20.21 7.90 -21.00
C SER A 91 -19.52 7.58 -19.67
N GLU A 92 -19.64 6.33 -19.21
CA GLU A 92 -19.12 5.85 -17.95
C GLU A 92 -18.55 4.44 -18.10
N LEU A 93 -17.46 4.17 -17.38
CA LEU A 93 -16.84 2.87 -17.23
C LEU A 93 -16.64 2.57 -15.74
N SER A 94 -17.11 1.41 -15.30
CA SER A 94 -16.91 0.94 -13.92
C SER A 94 -16.20 -0.42 -13.93
N CYS A 95 -15.16 -0.58 -13.12
CA CYS A 95 -14.46 -1.85 -12.94
C CYS A 95 -14.47 -2.27 -11.46
N ARG A 96 -15.03 -3.44 -11.14
CA ARG A 96 -14.84 -4.08 -9.84
C ARG A 96 -13.53 -4.87 -9.89
N LEU A 97 -12.57 -4.49 -9.05
CA LEU A 97 -11.27 -5.16 -8.99
C LEU A 97 -11.35 -6.41 -8.12
N THR A 98 -10.79 -7.50 -8.62
CA THR A 98 -10.61 -8.73 -7.85
C THR A 98 -9.40 -8.56 -6.93
N PRO A 99 -9.50 -8.76 -5.62
CA PRO A 99 -8.33 -8.85 -4.76
C PRO A 99 -7.40 -9.94 -5.30
N THR A 100 -6.10 -9.67 -5.39
CA THR A 100 -5.15 -10.75 -5.69
C THR A 100 -5.33 -11.82 -4.62
N PRO A 101 -5.57 -13.10 -4.98
CA PRO A 101 -5.54 -14.16 -3.98
C PRO A 101 -4.17 -14.11 -3.31
N TYR A 102 -4.18 -14.01 -1.98
CA TYR A 102 -2.97 -14.24 -1.21
C TYR A 102 -2.56 -15.68 -1.48
N THR A 103 -1.48 -15.88 -2.23
CA THR A 103 -0.83 -17.19 -2.30
C THR A 103 -0.43 -17.51 -0.87
N GLN A 104 -1.08 -18.48 -0.25
CA GLN A 104 -0.80 -18.84 1.13
C GLN A 104 0.68 -19.20 1.24
N ASP A 105 1.44 -18.35 1.93
CA ASP A 105 2.80 -18.66 2.33
C ASP A 105 2.74 -19.84 3.30
N PRO A 106 3.33 -21.00 2.99
CA PRO A 106 3.25 -22.19 3.83
C PRO A 106 3.92 -21.99 5.20
N THR A 107 4.74 -20.95 5.37
CA THR A 107 5.39 -20.60 6.65
C THR A 107 4.49 -19.79 7.58
N ILE A 108 3.28 -19.43 7.12
CA ILE A 108 2.34 -18.61 7.88
C ILE A 108 1.14 -19.48 8.27
N PRO A 109 0.79 -19.56 9.57
CA PRO A 109 -0.41 -20.28 9.99
C PRO A 109 -1.67 -19.79 9.27
N GLU A 110 -2.58 -20.72 8.97
CA GLU A 110 -3.81 -20.38 8.26
C GLU A 110 -4.60 -19.31 9.02
N GLY A 111 -5.01 -18.25 8.31
CA GLY A 111 -5.71 -17.10 8.90
C GLY A 111 -4.83 -16.09 9.64
N ALA A 112 -3.61 -16.45 10.04
CA ALA A 112 -2.75 -15.60 10.87
C ALA A 112 -2.08 -14.44 10.11
N ALA A 113 -2.09 -14.47 8.77
CA ALA A 113 -1.37 -13.49 7.94
C ALA A 113 -1.67 -12.01 8.31
N LYS A 114 -2.93 -11.74 8.65
CA LYS A 114 -3.45 -10.40 8.97
C LYS A 114 -3.69 -10.17 10.45
N GLU A 115 -3.48 -11.17 11.29
CA GLU A 115 -3.59 -11.00 12.73
C GLU A 115 -2.59 -9.96 13.21
N ARG A 116 -3.08 -9.05 14.06
CA ARG A 116 -2.33 -7.88 14.51
C ARG A 116 -2.09 -7.96 16.00
N VAL A 117 -0.83 -7.86 16.40
CA VAL A 117 -0.45 -7.71 17.81
C VAL A 117 -1.05 -6.40 18.34
N SER A 118 -1.90 -6.49 19.35
CA SER A 118 -2.61 -5.34 19.95
C SER A 118 -2.53 -5.39 21.47
N ARG A 119 -2.62 -4.22 22.10
CA ARG A 119 -2.77 -4.10 23.56
C ARG A 119 -4.14 -4.55 24.04
N ASP A 120 -5.15 -4.47 23.19
CA ASP A 120 -6.54 -4.79 23.56
C ASP A 120 -6.77 -6.30 23.69
N THR A 121 -5.98 -7.09 22.95
CA THR A 121 -6.08 -8.55 22.90
C THR A 121 -4.69 -9.19 22.98
N PRO A 122 -3.97 -9.03 24.11
CA PRO A 122 -2.60 -9.50 24.25
C PRO A 122 -2.55 -11.03 24.26
N GLY A 123 -1.52 -11.60 23.63
CA GLY A 123 -1.22 -13.03 23.60
C GLY A 123 -2.13 -13.88 22.71
N GLN A 124 -3.04 -13.27 21.96
CA GLN A 124 -4.02 -13.98 21.13
C GLN A 124 -3.47 -14.35 19.75
N THR A 125 -2.44 -13.65 19.27
CA THR A 125 -1.92 -13.85 17.90
C THR A 125 -0.88 -14.96 17.87
N SER A 126 -0.78 -15.67 16.74
CA SER A 126 0.28 -16.67 16.57
C SER A 126 1.69 -16.06 16.62
N LEU A 127 1.83 -14.77 16.30
CA LEU A 127 3.08 -14.01 16.42
C LEU A 127 3.54 -13.90 17.89
N GLU A 128 2.63 -13.60 18.81
CA GLU A 128 2.93 -13.50 20.25
C GLU A 128 3.22 -14.87 20.88
N GLN A 129 2.77 -15.95 20.25
CA GLN A 129 3.02 -17.33 20.68
C GLN A 129 4.28 -17.92 20.04
N THR A 130 4.81 -17.27 18.98
CA THR A 130 6.03 -17.74 18.31
C THR A 130 7.22 -17.52 19.23
N ILE A 131 7.86 -18.62 19.59
CA ILE A 131 9.04 -18.64 20.45
C ILE A 131 10.27 -18.33 19.61
N ILE A 132 11.02 -17.28 19.96
CA ILE A 132 12.27 -16.89 19.29
C ILE A 132 13.43 -17.11 20.26
N ARG A 133 14.47 -17.82 19.82
CA ARG A 133 15.74 -17.91 20.54
C ARG A 133 16.58 -16.68 20.26
N TRP A 134 16.97 -15.96 21.31
CA TRP A 134 17.93 -14.86 21.24
C TRP A 134 19.27 -15.38 21.74
N ALA A 135 20.31 -15.29 20.91
CA ALA A 135 21.65 -15.74 21.25
C ALA A 135 22.69 -14.72 20.77
N ILE A 136 23.06 -13.80 21.65
CA ILE A 136 23.96 -12.67 21.36
C ILE A 136 25.24 -12.84 22.15
N ASP A 137 26.37 -12.95 21.46
CA ASP A 137 27.68 -13.07 22.09
C ASP A 137 28.67 -12.06 21.50
N SER A 138 29.77 -11.80 22.20
CA SER A 138 30.81 -10.87 21.75
C SER A 138 32.20 -11.25 22.21
N ASP A 139 33.19 -10.75 21.49
CA ASP A 139 34.59 -10.76 21.90
C ASP A 139 35.14 -9.32 21.99
N PRO A 140 35.59 -8.86 23.18
CA PRO A 140 35.50 -9.57 24.46
C PRO A 140 34.06 -9.67 24.99
N GLN A 141 33.82 -10.67 25.84
CA GLN A 141 32.54 -10.85 26.55
C GLN A 141 32.29 -9.77 27.61
N GLY A 142 31.09 -9.76 28.19
CA GLY A 142 30.66 -8.77 29.18
C GLY A 142 30.34 -7.40 28.56
N ALA A 143 30.00 -7.37 27.27
CA ALA A 143 29.56 -6.17 26.58
C ALA A 143 28.05 -5.99 26.77
N ARG A 144 27.59 -4.76 26.99
CA ARG A 144 26.17 -4.44 27.19
C ARG A 144 25.41 -4.58 25.87
N VAL A 145 24.30 -5.31 25.90
CA VAL A 145 23.42 -5.55 24.76
C VAL A 145 22.17 -4.69 24.89
N PHE A 146 21.85 -3.95 23.83
CA PHE A 146 20.65 -3.15 23.69
C PHE A 146 19.90 -3.58 22.44
N TYR A 147 18.58 -3.45 22.45
CA TYR A 147 17.76 -3.65 21.26
C TYR A 147 16.74 -2.53 21.06
N ARG A 148 16.31 -2.35 19.81
CA ARG A 148 15.14 -1.53 19.45
C ARG A 148 14.45 -2.04 18.20
N VAL A 149 13.19 -1.68 18.03
CA VAL A 149 12.39 -1.93 16.83
C VAL A 149 12.52 -0.76 15.88
N LEU A 150 12.87 -1.05 14.62
CA LEU A 150 12.88 -0.11 13.50
C LEU A 150 11.87 -0.56 12.45
N SER A 151 10.96 0.34 12.09
CA SER A 151 9.86 0.09 11.16
C SER A 151 9.92 1.06 10.00
N SER A 152 9.85 0.52 8.78
CA SER A 152 9.66 1.29 7.56
C SER A 152 8.17 1.64 7.31
N VAL A 153 7.27 1.19 8.20
CA VAL A 153 5.82 1.45 8.16
C VAL A 153 5.33 2.05 9.49
N PRO A 154 5.79 3.27 9.86
CA PRO A 154 5.54 3.88 11.17
C PRO A 154 4.07 4.22 11.45
N ALA A 155 3.21 4.21 10.43
CA ALA A 155 1.76 4.34 10.62
C ALA A 155 1.16 3.10 11.33
N GLU A 156 1.76 1.92 11.11
CA GLU A 156 1.25 0.65 11.63
C GLU A 156 2.08 0.11 12.80
N VAL A 157 3.41 0.11 12.67
CA VAL A 157 4.35 -0.37 13.68
C VAL A 157 5.27 0.78 14.07
N LYS A 158 5.24 1.19 15.33
CA LYS A 158 6.06 2.31 15.82
C LYS A 158 7.50 1.88 16.10
N ASN A 159 8.44 2.79 15.87
CA ASN A 159 9.82 2.61 16.34
C ASN A 159 9.86 2.70 17.86
N THR A 160 10.81 1.99 18.48
CA THR A 160 11.03 2.06 19.93
C THR A 160 12.34 2.74 20.28
N ASN A 161 12.46 3.19 21.53
CA ASN A 161 13.74 3.57 22.10
C ASN A 161 14.62 2.32 22.32
N GLU A 162 15.93 2.56 22.52
CA GLU A 162 16.86 1.51 22.94
C GLU A 162 16.46 0.97 24.32
N THR A 163 16.36 -0.34 24.43
CA THR A 163 16.10 -1.05 25.68
C THR A 163 17.29 -1.93 26.01
N TYR A 164 17.81 -1.81 27.23
CA TYR A 164 18.87 -2.68 27.72
C TYR A 164 18.35 -4.10 27.96
N LEU A 165 19.09 -5.10 27.50
CA LEU A 165 18.81 -6.51 27.75
C LEU A 165 19.67 -7.01 28.91
N MET A 166 20.93 -7.34 28.61
CA MET A 166 21.90 -7.87 29.56
C MET A 166 23.32 -7.63 29.02
N THR A 167 24.33 -8.31 29.56
CA THR A 167 25.67 -8.38 28.99
C THR A 167 25.90 -9.68 28.24
N THR A 168 26.79 -9.68 27.24
CA THR A 168 27.21 -10.91 26.55
C THR A 168 27.99 -11.86 27.47
N PRO A 169 27.84 -13.19 27.29
CA PRO A 169 26.89 -13.86 26.40
C PRO A 169 25.45 -13.72 26.93
N TYR A 170 24.52 -13.45 26.03
CA TYR A 170 23.09 -13.31 26.32
C TYR A 170 22.31 -14.39 25.56
N GLU A 171 21.65 -15.27 26.31
CA GLU A 171 20.73 -16.26 25.76
C GLU A 171 19.37 -16.16 26.45
N GLU A 172 18.30 -15.99 25.67
CA GLU A 172 16.93 -15.97 26.17
C GLU A 172 15.97 -16.50 25.11
N THR A 173 14.89 -17.13 25.55
CA THR A 173 13.81 -17.60 24.69
C THR A 173 12.58 -16.72 24.93
N ARG A 174 12.21 -15.89 23.95
CA ARG A 174 11.10 -14.92 24.09
C ARG A 174 10.36 -14.70 22.77
N ALA A 175 9.08 -14.34 22.85
CA ALA A 175 8.29 -14.00 21.69
C ALA A 175 8.44 -12.54 21.24
N PHE A 176 8.01 -12.23 20.02
CA PHE A 176 7.85 -10.86 19.56
C PHE A 176 6.52 -10.29 20.03
N ASN A 177 6.57 -9.41 21.03
CA ASN A 177 5.44 -8.54 21.38
C ASN A 177 5.66 -7.14 20.81
N ILE A 178 5.58 -7.03 19.48
CA ILE A 178 5.75 -5.75 18.75
C ILE A 178 4.36 -5.27 18.33
N LEU A 179 3.89 -4.17 18.92
CA LEU A 179 2.57 -3.64 18.64
C LEU A 179 2.38 -3.25 17.17
N GLY A 180 1.24 -3.66 16.61
CA GLY A 180 0.89 -3.42 15.21
C GLY A 180 1.52 -4.38 14.21
N LEU A 181 2.38 -5.32 14.67
CA LEU A 181 3.02 -6.31 13.82
C LEU A 181 1.98 -7.30 13.27
N THR A 182 2.14 -7.64 12.00
CA THR A 182 1.46 -8.73 11.30
C THR A 182 2.49 -9.52 10.49
N TYR A 183 2.15 -10.73 10.05
CA TYR A 183 3.04 -11.48 9.13
C TYR A 183 3.28 -10.72 7.81
N GLU A 184 2.25 -10.04 7.30
CA GLU A 184 2.34 -9.25 6.06
C GLU A 184 3.36 -8.10 6.18
N ASN A 185 3.35 -7.37 7.31
CA ASN A 185 4.19 -6.20 7.51
C ASN A 185 5.55 -6.50 8.16
N ALA A 186 5.76 -7.71 8.72
CA ALA A 186 7.00 -8.12 9.36
C ALA A 186 8.26 -7.97 8.48
N ARG A 187 8.12 -8.10 7.16
CA ARG A 187 9.21 -7.87 6.19
C ARG A 187 9.75 -6.43 6.21
N ASN A 188 8.94 -5.48 6.67
CA ASN A 188 9.25 -4.05 6.74
C ASN A 188 9.69 -3.61 8.15
N VAL A 189 9.88 -4.56 9.06
CA VAL A 189 10.28 -4.32 10.45
C VAL A 189 11.62 -5.01 10.70
N GLN A 190 12.51 -4.34 11.43
CA GLN A 190 13.82 -4.84 11.81
C GLN A 190 14.03 -4.69 13.31
N ILE A 191 14.74 -5.64 13.90
CA ILE A 191 15.33 -5.52 15.23
C ILE A 191 16.77 -5.06 15.06
N GLU A 192 17.11 -3.92 15.66
CA GLU A 192 18.49 -3.48 15.77
C GLU A 192 19.06 -3.94 17.10
N ILE A 193 20.15 -4.68 17.07
CA ILE A 193 20.95 -5.07 18.24
C ILE A 193 22.21 -4.23 18.24
N LYS A 194 22.46 -3.59 19.37
CA LYS A 194 23.64 -2.75 19.62
C LYS A 194 24.40 -3.33 20.79
N VAL A 195 25.69 -3.60 20.59
CA VAL A 195 26.59 -4.13 21.61
C VAL A 195 27.64 -3.07 21.93
N MET A 196 27.81 -2.76 23.22
CA MET A 196 28.70 -1.72 23.70
C MET A 196 29.57 -2.19 24.85
N LYS A 197 30.87 -1.87 24.80
CA LYS A 197 31.80 -2.09 25.91
C LYS A 197 32.73 -0.89 26.05
N SER A 198 33.09 -0.54 27.29
CA SER A 198 34.07 0.54 27.53
C SER A 198 35.41 0.19 26.89
N GLY A 199 36.03 1.15 26.20
CA GLY A 199 37.27 0.94 25.46
C GLY A 199 37.09 0.32 24.06
N TYR A 200 35.85 0.05 23.64
CA TYR A 200 35.56 -0.52 22.32
C TYR A 200 34.51 0.30 21.57
N GLU A 201 34.57 0.27 20.25
CA GLU A 201 33.57 0.84 19.36
C GLU A 201 32.24 0.10 19.46
N ALA A 202 31.14 0.86 19.45
CA ALA A 202 29.80 0.29 19.48
C ALA A 202 29.51 -0.43 18.17
N GLN A 203 29.14 -1.70 18.24
CA GLN A 203 28.79 -2.51 17.08
C GLN A 203 27.28 -2.66 16.98
N VAL A 204 26.74 -2.57 15.76
CA VAL A 204 25.30 -2.62 15.49
C VAL A 204 25.02 -3.61 14.38
N LYS A 205 24.02 -4.47 14.57
CA LYS A 205 23.48 -5.36 13.54
C LYS A 205 21.97 -5.29 13.52
N ARG A 206 21.38 -5.48 12.34
CA ARG A 206 19.93 -5.44 12.13
C ARG A 206 19.43 -6.77 11.60
N PHE A 207 18.33 -7.24 12.15
CA PHE A 207 17.69 -8.51 11.81
C PHE A 207 16.30 -8.24 11.29
N ASN A 208 15.95 -8.80 10.13
CA ASN A 208 14.60 -8.67 9.60
C ASN A 208 13.63 -9.54 10.43
N VAL A 209 12.50 -8.96 10.85
CA VAL A 209 11.55 -9.66 11.73
C VAL A 209 10.89 -10.85 11.02
N ARG A 210 10.62 -10.77 9.71
CA ARG A 210 10.08 -11.91 8.94
C ARG A 210 11.05 -13.08 8.98
N GLN A 211 12.32 -12.83 8.69
CA GLN A 211 13.36 -13.85 8.71
C GLN A 211 13.55 -14.46 10.10
N ALA A 212 13.54 -13.64 11.15
CA ALA A 212 13.64 -14.11 12.52
C ALA A 212 12.46 -15.01 12.93
N LEU A 213 11.23 -14.69 12.48
CA LEU A 213 10.05 -15.55 12.68
C LEU A 213 10.18 -16.89 11.96
N ASP A 214 10.68 -16.89 10.72
CA ASP A 214 10.87 -18.11 9.92
C ASP A 214 11.95 -19.02 10.52
N GLN A 215 13.03 -18.43 11.02
CA GLN A 215 14.15 -19.16 11.62
C GLN A 215 13.92 -19.48 13.10
N GLN A 216 12.94 -18.83 13.73
CA GLN A 216 12.70 -18.85 15.18
C GLN A 216 13.94 -18.46 16.01
N GLU A 217 14.80 -17.61 15.44
CA GLU A 217 16.09 -17.25 16.03
C GLU A 217 16.52 -15.82 15.66
N ILE A 218 17.14 -15.15 16.63
CA ILE A 218 18.01 -13.99 16.44
C ILE A 218 19.34 -14.33 17.09
N SER A 219 20.35 -14.61 16.28
CA SER A 219 21.68 -14.91 16.77
C SER A 219 22.78 -14.17 16.03
N SER A 220 23.80 -13.77 16.78
CA SER A 220 25.01 -13.19 16.20
C SER A 220 26.14 -13.10 17.20
N PHE A 221 27.35 -13.19 16.65
CA PHE A 221 28.59 -12.90 17.35
C PHE A 221 29.11 -11.52 16.96
N PHE A 222 29.54 -10.72 17.94
CA PHE A 222 30.06 -9.37 17.77
C PHE A 222 31.55 -9.31 18.13
N MET A 223 32.40 -9.15 17.12
CA MET A 223 33.81 -8.85 17.34
C MET A 223 33.94 -7.35 17.58
N LEU A 224 34.26 -6.95 18.81
CA LEU A 224 34.38 -5.54 19.17
C LEU A 224 35.76 -5.03 18.80
N VAL A 225 35.78 -3.84 18.20
CA VAL A 225 37.00 -3.17 17.79
C VAL A 225 37.41 -2.21 18.91
N PRO A 226 38.64 -2.26 19.44
CA PRO A 226 39.13 -1.26 20.39
C PRO A 226 39.00 0.15 19.82
N LYS A 227 38.75 1.14 20.68
CA LYS A 227 38.83 2.53 20.27
C LYS A 227 40.29 2.91 20.09
N ASP A 228 40.59 3.70 19.07
CA ASP A 228 41.91 4.30 18.93
C ASP A 228 42.13 5.28 20.10
N GLU A 229 43.26 5.15 20.79
CA GLU A 229 43.71 6.16 21.76
C GLU A 229 44.22 7.37 20.95
N GLU A 230 43.43 8.45 20.89
CA GLU A 230 43.89 9.76 20.42
C GLU A 230 44.81 10.44 21.45
#